data_AF-A0A7V7P4C6-F1
#
_entry.id   AF-A0A7V7P4C6-F1
#
_cell.length_a   1.000
_cell.length_b   1.000
_cell.length_c   1.000
_cell.angle_alpha   90.00
_cell.angle_beta   90.00
_cell.angle_gamma   90.00
#
_symmetry.space_group_name_H-M   'P 1'
#
loop_
_entity.id
_entity.type
_entity.pdbx_description
1 polymer ?
#
loop_
_entity_poly.entity_id
_entity_poly.type
_entity_poly.pdbx_seq_one_letter_code
_entity_poly.pdbx_strand_id
1 'polypeptide(L)'
;MHRDNFVDGMVFQDDDDPAETVIFNMRSWVEVIRGIIVHYANRTEAEADSQMAAAPVINTPVTNYMAVISRSHELEYHWAMLIAYGEQYWSTQGISPEPPEDYLEWETNYRTKHKLAQESFVFSE
;
A
#
# COMPACT_ATOMS: atom_id res chain seq x y z
N MET A 1 10.06 2.22 12.14
CA MET A 1 8.85 2.86 11.57
C MET A 1 7.99 3.36 12.72
N HIS A 2 7.65 4.66 12.75
CA HIS A 2 6.67 5.18 13.71
C HIS A 2 5.27 4.94 13.14
N ARG A 3 4.72 3.74 13.37
CA ARG A 3 3.42 3.34 12.81
C ARG A 3 2.27 4.20 13.33
N ASP A 4 2.46 4.84 14.48
CA ASP A 4 1.49 5.69 15.17
C ASP A 4 1.11 6.96 14.39
N ASN A 5 1.85 7.29 13.31
CA ASN A 5 1.58 8.45 12.47
C ASN A 5 0.66 8.14 11.28
N PHE A 6 0.36 6.87 11.01
CA PHE A 6 -0.53 6.50 9.92
C PHE A 6 -1.98 6.47 10.40
N VAL A 7 -2.82 7.21 9.70
CA VAL A 7 -4.26 7.33 10.01
C VAL A 7 -5.10 6.98 8.78
N ASP A 8 -6.28 6.42 9.03
CA ASP A 8 -7.28 6.19 7.99
C ASP A 8 -8.19 7.41 7.84
N GLY A 9 -8.89 7.53 6.71
CA GLY A 9 -9.91 8.56 6.50
C GLY A 9 -9.40 9.97 6.14
N MET A 10 -8.17 10.11 5.63
CA MET A 10 -7.67 11.42 5.18
C MET A 10 -8.34 11.82 3.86
N VAL A 11 -8.91 13.01 3.78
CA VAL A 11 -9.59 13.49 2.58
C VAL A 11 -8.68 14.43 1.80
N PHE A 12 -8.53 14.17 0.51
CA PHE A 12 -7.81 15.04 -0.43
C PHE A 12 -8.75 15.41 -1.58
N GLN A 13 -8.72 16.67 -1.97
CA GLN A 13 -9.51 17.24 -3.05
C GLN A 13 -8.59 17.57 -4.21
N ASP A 14 -9.04 17.35 -5.45
CA ASP A 14 -8.27 17.82 -6.61
C ASP A 14 -8.25 19.36 -6.62
N ASP A 15 -7.06 19.92 -6.81
CA ASP A 15 -6.85 21.36 -6.90
C ASP A 15 -7.47 21.91 -8.20
N ASP A 16 -7.56 21.09 -9.26
CA ASP A 16 -8.09 21.46 -10.57
C ASP A 16 -9.61 21.18 -10.71
N ASP A 17 -10.13 20.15 -10.04
CA ASP A 17 -11.57 19.85 -9.95
C ASP A 17 -12.03 19.57 -8.50
N PRO A 18 -12.57 20.59 -7.80
CA PRO A 18 -13.05 20.44 -6.43
C PRO A 18 -14.20 19.42 -6.24
N ALA A 19 -14.86 18.94 -7.30
CA ALA A 19 -15.83 17.86 -7.17
C ALA A 19 -15.15 16.50 -6.92
N GLU A 20 -13.94 16.32 -7.45
CA GLU A 20 -13.14 15.12 -7.26
C GLU A 20 -12.48 15.10 -5.89
N THR A 21 -12.74 14.01 -5.14
CA THR A 21 -12.08 13.78 -3.86
C THR A 21 -11.66 12.32 -3.72
N VAL A 22 -10.62 12.09 -2.94
CA VAL A 22 -10.18 10.76 -2.53
C VAL A 22 -10.04 10.70 -1.02
N ILE A 23 -10.63 9.66 -0.43
CA ILE A 23 -10.36 9.26 0.95
C ILE A 23 -9.20 8.28 0.91
N PHE A 24 -8.09 8.64 1.57
CA PHE A 24 -6.93 7.76 1.73
C PHE A 24 -6.91 7.14 3.13
N ASN A 25 -7.03 5.81 3.15
CA ASN A 25 -6.90 4.97 4.34
C ASN A 25 -5.44 4.52 4.52
N MET A 26 -4.56 5.47 4.88
CA MET A 26 -3.11 5.24 4.86
C MET A 26 -2.65 4.15 5.82
N ARG A 27 -3.23 4.07 7.03
CA ARG A 27 -2.92 2.99 7.96
C ARG A 27 -3.24 1.63 7.32
N SER A 28 -4.40 1.52 6.70
CA SER A 28 -4.85 0.29 6.04
C SER A 28 -3.95 -0.09 4.87
N TRP A 29 -3.61 0.87 4.01
CA TRP A 29 -2.71 0.68 2.87
C TRP A 29 -1.31 0.21 3.30
N VAL A 30 -0.73 0.85 4.32
CA VAL A 30 0.58 0.49 4.88
C VAL A 30 0.54 -0.92 5.48
N GLU A 31 -0.47 -1.25 6.29
CA GLU A 31 -0.55 -2.57 6.92
C GLU A 31 -0.80 -3.70 5.90
N VAL A 32 -1.55 -3.45 4.82
CA VAL A 32 -1.71 -4.44 3.74
C VAL A 32 -0.40 -4.69 3.01
N ILE A 33 0.35 -3.64 2.63
CA ILE A 33 1.69 -3.79 2.03
C ILE A 33 2.60 -4.61 2.95
N ARG A 34 2.61 -4.30 4.25
CA ARG A 34 3.37 -5.05 5.25
C ARG A 34 2.99 -6.53 5.25
N GLY A 35 1.69 -6.82 5.29
CA GLY A 35 1.15 -8.17 5.27
C GLY A 35 1.59 -8.94 4.03
N ILE A 36 1.58 -8.30 2.86
CA ILE A 36 1.98 -8.91 1.58
C ILE A 36 3.47 -9.25 1.60
N ILE A 37 4.33 -8.35 2.10
CA ILE A 37 5.78 -8.62 2.21
C ILE A 37 6.02 -9.85 3.10
N VAL A 38 5.32 -9.95 4.22
CA VAL A 38 5.43 -11.11 5.12
C VAL A 38 4.92 -12.38 4.45
N HIS A 39 3.75 -12.32 3.82
CA HIS A 39 3.07 -13.50 3.31
C HIS A 39 3.64 -13.99 1.97
N TYR A 40 3.71 -13.12 0.97
CA TYR A 40 4.08 -13.47 -0.40
C TYR A 40 5.57 -13.33 -0.71
N ALA A 41 6.28 -12.41 -0.02
CA ALA A 41 7.74 -12.32 -0.13
C ALA A 41 8.48 -13.15 0.93
N ASN A 42 7.75 -13.93 1.73
CA ASN A 42 8.27 -14.84 2.76
C ASN A 42 9.29 -14.17 3.70
N ARG A 43 9.00 -12.93 4.10
CA ARG A 43 9.82 -12.17 5.05
C ARG A 43 9.30 -12.34 6.45
N THR A 44 10.20 -12.28 7.42
CA THR A 44 9.81 -12.09 8.81
C THR A 44 9.19 -10.70 8.98
N GLU A 45 8.37 -10.54 10.03
CA GLU A 45 7.81 -9.25 10.40
C GLU A 45 8.88 -8.16 10.60
N ALA A 46 10.04 -8.53 11.16
CA ALA A 46 11.14 -7.60 11.41
C ALA A 46 11.82 -7.16 10.10
N GLU A 47 12.00 -8.07 9.14
CA GLU A 47 12.51 -7.72 7.81
C GLU A 47 11.54 -6.81 7.07
N ALA A 48 10.23 -7.14 7.08
CA ALA A 48 9.21 -6.30 6.46
C ALA A 48 9.22 -4.88 7.05
N ASP A 49 9.24 -4.75 8.38
CA ASP A 49 9.31 -3.46 9.06
C ASP A 49 10.58 -2.67 8.69
N SER A 50 11.72 -3.36 8.56
CA SER A 50 12.98 -2.73 8.16
C SER A 50 12.94 -2.23 6.71
N GLN A 51 12.38 -3.02 5.79
CA GLN A 51 12.27 -2.66 4.38
C GLN A 51 11.29 -1.51 4.18
N MET A 52 10.13 -1.56 4.85
CA MET A 52 9.15 -0.47 4.83
C MET A 52 9.70 0.82 5.41
N ALA A 53 10.47 0.75 6.50
CA ALA A 53 11.12 1.92 7.07
C ALA A 53 12.13 2.58 6.12
N ALA A 54 12.70 1.84 5.17
CA ALA A 54 13.60 2.37 4.15
C ALA A 54 12.87 2.82 2.87
N ALA A 55 11.60 2.44 2.67
CA ALA A 55 10.86 2.67 1.44
C ALA A 55 10.41 4.14 1.30
N PRO A 56 10.80 4.86 0.22
CA PRO A 56 10.38 6.25 0.03
C PRO A 56 8.86 6.44 -0.06
N VAL A 57 8.15 5.51 -0.70
CA VAL A 57 6.68 5.58 -0.86
C VAL A 57 5.93 5.59 0.48
N ILE A 58 6.50 4.94 1.50
CA ILE A 58 5.95 4.87 2.87
C ILE A 58 6.29 6.14 3.66
N ASN A 59 7.52 6.65 3.52
CA ASN A 59 8.03 7.73 4.38
C ASN A 59 7.83 9.14 3.81
N THR A 60 7.54 9.26 2.51
CA THR A 60 7.30 10.56 1.88
C THR A 60 5.96 11.11 2.34
N PRO A 61 5.88 12.34 2.87
CA PRO A 61 4.63 12.96 3.29
C PRO A 61 3.59 12.95 2.17
N VAL A 62 2.33 12.73 2.55
CA VAL A 62 1.18 12.81 1.64
C VAL A 62 0.58 14.20 1.79
N THR A 63 0.90 15.08 0.85
CA THR A 63 0.61 16.52 1.00
C THR A 63 -0.57 17.01 0.17
N ASN A 64 -0.98 16.26 -0.85
CA ASN A 64 -2.03 16.67 -1.79
C ASN A 64 -2.64 15.46 -2.52
N TYR A 65 -3.69 15.73 -3.30
CA TYR A 65 -4.40 14.75 -4.11
C TYR A 65 -3.47 13.97 -5.06
N MET A 66 -2.59 14.64 -5.79
CA MET A 66 -1.62 14.00 -6.69
C MET A 66 -0.69 13.01 -5.99
N ALA A 67 -0.28 13.28 -4.74
CA ALA A 67 0.51 12.35 -3.95
C ALA A 67 -0.26 11.07 -3.58
N VAL A 68 -1.59 11.15 -3.48
CA VAL A 68 -2.47 9.98 -3.29
C VAL A 68 -2.66 9.24 -4.61
N ILE A 69 -2.94 9.95 -5.70
CA ILE A 69 -3.08 9.36 -7.05
C ILE A 69 -1.86 8.54 -7.44
N SER A 70 -0.66 9.07 -7.19
CA SER A 70 0.58 8.34 -7.46
C SER A 70 0.70 7.04 -6.67
N ARG A 71 0.07 6.93 -5.49
CA ARG A 71 0.10 5.71 -4.66
C ARG A 71 -0.98 4.72 -5.04
N SER A 72 -2.14 5.20 -5.49
CA SER A 72 -3.24 4.36 -5.95
C SER A 72 -3.04 3.82 -7.36
N HIS A 73 -2.03 4.29 -8.10
CA HIS A 73 -1.75 3.86 -9.47
C HIS A 73 -1.43 2.37 -9.59
N GLU A 74 -0.84 1.79 -8.55
CA GLU A 74 -0.49 0.37 -8.51
C GLU A 74 -1.19 -0.32 -7.34
N LEU A 75 -1.45 -1.62 -7.50
CA LEU A 75 -1.93 -2.48 -6.41
C LEU A 75 -0.91 -2.54 -5.27
N GLU A 76 -1.39 -2.72 -4.03
CA GLU A 76 -0.54 -2.93 -2.86
C GLU A 76 0.44 -4.09 -3.05
N TYR A 77 0.06 -5.13 -3.81
CA TYR A 77 0.95 -6.22 -4.18
C TYR A 77 2.20 -5.76 -4.92
N HIS A 78 2.04 -4.91 -5.93
CA HIS A 78 3.15 -4.43 -6.72
C HIS A 78 4.10 -3.57 -5.87
N TRP A 79 3.55 -2.67 -5.04
CA TRP A 79 4.33 -1.89 -4.08
C TRP A 79 5.10 -2.76 -3.10
N ALA A 80 4.48 -3.80 -2.57
CA ALA A 80 5.13 -4.76 -1.68
C ALA A 80 6.29 -5.49 -2.37
N MET A 81 6.14 -5.92 -3.62
CA MET A 81 7.21 -6.56 -4.37
C MET A 81 8.37 -5.60 -4.67
N LEU A 82 8.09 -4.34 -5.02
CA LEU A 82 9.11 -3.30 -5.18
C LEU A 82 9.90 -3.07 -3.88
N ILE A 83 9.21 -3.03 -2.73
CA ILE A 83 9.86 -2.85 -1.42
C ILE A 83 10.69 -4.10 -1.06
N ALA A 84 10.19 -5.29 -1.34
CA ALA A 84 10.82 -6.54 -0.95
C ALA A 84 12.04 -6.92 -1.82
N TYR A 85 11.98 -6.62 -3.12
CA TYR A 85 12.91 -7.12 -4.12
C TYR A 85 13.60 -6.03 -4.96
N GLY A 86 13.11 -4.79 -4.89
CA GLY A 86 13.61 -3.66 -5.67
C GLY A 86 12.95 -3.55 -7.05
N GLU A 87 13.40 -2.53 -7.79
CA GLU A 87 12.96 -2.27 -9.17
C GLU A 87 13.24 -3.46 -10.09
N GLN A 88 12.36 -3.66 -11.08
CA GLN A 88 12.49 -4.73 -12.08
C GLN A 88 12.62 -6.15 -11.47
N TYR A 89 11.99 -6.37 -10.32
CA TYR A 89 12.00 -7.67 -9.63
C TYR A 89 11.54 -8.83 -10.53
N TRP A 90 10.65 -8.57 -11.49
CA TRP A 90 10.14 -9.57 -12.41
C TRP A 90 11.21 -10.09 -13.37
N SER A 91 12.13 -9.23 -13.81
CA SER A 91 13.24 -9.61 -14.70
C SER A 91 14.44 -10.14 -13.92
N THR A 92 14.70 -9.61 -12.72
CA THR A 92 15.92 -9.90 -11.96
C THR A 92 15.78 -11.04 -10.95
N GLN A 93 14.58 -11.22 -10.39
CA GLN A 93 14.26 -12.25 -9.39
C GLN A 93 13.27 -13.29 -9.91
N GLY A 94 12.65 -13.07 -11.07
CA GLY A 94 11.65 -13.97 -11.66
C GLY A 94 10.31 -14.00 -10.91
N ILE A 95 10.04 -12.97 -10.10
CA ILE A 95 8.79 -12.84 -9.34
C ILE A 95 7.70 -12.24 -10.23
N SER A 96 6.52 -12.87 -10.27
CA SER A 96 5.41 -12.37 -11.08
C SER A 96 4.99 -10.95 -10.65
N PRO A 97 4.83 -10.01 -11.61
CA PRO A 97 4.26 -8.70 -11.30
C PRO A 97 2.74 -8.77 -11.03
N GLU A 98 2.09 -9.82 -11.53
CA GLU A 98 0.68 -10.09 -11.28
C GLU A 98 0.51 -10.74 -9.89
N PRO A 99 -0.51 -10.31 -9.11
CA PRO A 99 -0.85 -10.97 -7.86
C PRO A 99 -1.22 -12.46 -8.07
N PRO A 100 -0.92 -13.34 -7.10
CA PRO A 100 -1.38 -14.73 -7.12
C PRO A 100 -2.91 -14.84 -7.13
N GLU A 101 -3.43 -16.00 -7.55
CA GLU A 101 -4.88 -16.24 -7.66
C GLU A 101 -5.64 -16.07 -6.33
N ASP A 102 -4.98 -16.34 -5.20
CA ASP A 102 -5.57 -16.24 -3.86
C ASP A 102 -5.50 -14.83 -3.26
N TYR A 103 -4.89 -13.86 -3.95
CA TYR A 103 -4.62 -12.52 -3.43
C TYR A 103 -5.85 -11.81 -2.88
N LEU A 104 -6.96 -11.81 -3.62
CA LEU A 104 -8.17 -11.10 -3.22
C LEU A 104 -8.83 -11.72 -1.97
N GLU A 105 -8.81 -13.05 -1.89
CA GLU A 105 -9.33 -13.77 -0.71
C GLU A 105 -8.42 -13.51 0.50
N TRP A 106 -7.11 -13.62 0.32
CA TRP A 106 -6.13 -13.35 1.35
C TRP A 106 -6.25 -11.91 1.88
N GLU A 107 -6.34 -10.93 0.99
CA GLU A 107 -6.43 -9.52 1.33
C GLU A 107 -7.71 -9.22 2.12
N THR A 108 -8.86 -9.73 1.66
CA THR A 108 -10.15 -9.57 2.35
C THR A 108 -10.09 -10.12 3.77
N ASN A 109 -9.53 -11.31 3.93
CA ASN A 109 -9.36 -11.97 5.22
C ASN A 109 -8.37 -11.20 6.11
N TYR A 110 -7.28 -10.71 5.54
CA TYR A 110 -6.26 -9.92 6.24
C TYR A 110 -6.85 -8.61 6.77
N ARG A 111 -7.51 -7.83 5.90
CA ARG A 111 -8.17 -6.57 6.28
C ARG A 111 -9.20 -6.79 7.40
N THR A 112 -10.02 -7.82 7.28
CA THR A 112 -11.02 -8.17 8.30
C THR A 112 -10.37 -8.52 9.64
N LYS A 113 -9.38 -9.42 9.64
CA LYS A 113 -8.67 -9.86 10.84
C LYS A 113 -7.97 -8.71 11.56
N HIS A 114 -7.41 -7.76 10.81
CA HIS A 114 -6.63 -6.64 11.32
C HIS A 114 -7.45 -5.36 11.53
N LYS A 115 -8.77 -5.40 11.28
CA LYS A 115 -9.68 -4.24 11.39
C LYS A 115 -9.18 -3.05 10.58
N LEU A 116 -8.86 -3.31 9.32
CA LEU A 116 -8.46 -2.31 8.32
C LEU A 116 -9.69 -1.86 7.53
N ALA A 117 -9.59 -0.70 6.88
CA ALA A 117 -10.58 -0.25 5.91
C ALA A 117 -10.70 -1.26 4.76
N GLN A 118 -11.91 -1.39 4.22
CA GLN A 118 -12.18 -2.29 3.10
C GLN A 118 -11.37 -1.90 1.86
N GLU A 119 -11.30 -0.61 1.57
CA GLU A 119 -10.51 -0.04 0.47
C GLU A 119 -9.44 0.89 1.03
N SER A 120 -8.25 0.88 0.41
CA SER A 120 -7.18 1.83 0.73
C SER A 120 -7.47 3.23 0.19
N PHE A 121 -8.16 3.31 -0.94
CA PHE A 121 -8.50 4.56 -1.64
C PHE A 121 -9.99 4.53 -2.00
N VAL A 122 -10.74 5.57 -1.65
CA VAL A 122 -12.16 5.70 -2.02
C VAL A 122 -12.34 7.00 -2.79
N PHE A 123 -12.59 6.88 -4.10
CA PHE A 123 -12.79 8.00 -5.00
C PHE A 123 -14.25 8.45 -5.01
N SER A 124 -14.46 9.75 -5.16
CA SER A 124 -15.76 10.39 -5.33
C SER A 124 -15.66 11.40 -6.46
N GLU A 125 -16.70 11.42 -7.30
CA GLU A 125 -16.95 12.36 -8.40
C GLU A 125 -18.31 13.05 -8.20
#